data_AF-A0A654TPC6-F1
#
_entry.id   AF-A0A654TPC6-F1
#
_cell.length_a   1.000
_cell.length_b   1.000
_cell.length_c   1.000
_cell.angle_alpha   90.00
_cell.angle_beta   90.00
_cell.angle_gamma   90.00
#
_symmetry.space_group_name_H-M   'P 1'
#
loop_
_entity.id
_entity.type
_entity.pdbx_description
1 polymer ?
#
loop_
_entity_poly.entity_id
_entity_poly.type
_entity_poly.pdbx_seq_one_letter_code
_entity_poly.pdbx_strand_id
1 'polypeptide(L)'
;MTLGSPYTAMLFMGEEWGASSPFQFFCSHPEPELAHSTVAGRKEEFAEHGWAADDIPDPQDPQTFQRCKLNWAEAGSGEHARLHRFYRDLIALRHNEADLADPWLDHLMVDYDEQQRWVVMRRGQLMIACNLGAEPTCVPVSGELVLAWESPIIGDNSTELAAYSLAILRAAEPA
;
A
#
# COMPACT_ATOMS: atom_id res chain seq x y z
N MET A 1 0.26 5.92 0.93
CA MET A 1 -0.57 6.77 1.82
C MET A 1 -0.62 6.29 3.26
N THR A 2 -0.90 5.00 3.55
CA THR A 2 -1.09 4.48 4.91
C THR A 2 0.05 4.83 5.89
N LEU A 3 1.31 4.59 5.50
CA LEU A 3 2.50 4.93 6.31
C LEU A 3 2.70 6.44 6.53
N GLY A 4 2.09 7.29 5.71
CA GLY A 4 2.13 8.75 5.85
C GLY A 4 1.00 9.33 6.68
N SER A 5 -0.01 8.52 7.04
CA SER A 5 -1.18 8.95 7.79
C SER A 5 -0.91 9.03 9.31
N PRO A 6 -1.66 9.81 10.10
CA PRO A 6 -1.49 9.85 11.55
C PRO A 6 -1.95 8.57 12.25
N TYR A 7 -2.64 7.66 11.54
CA TYR A 7 -3.12 6.41 12.11
C TYR A 7 -2.00 5.39 12.36
N THR A 8 -2.28 4.42 13.23
CA THR A 8 -1.42 3.25 13.41
C THR A 8 -1.47 2.38 12.15
N ALA A 9 -0.37 2.35 11.41
CA ALA A 9 -0.23 1.51 10.23
C ALA A 9 0.03 0.05 10.63
N MET A 10 -0.70 -0.87 10.00
CA MET A 10 -0.43 -2.31 10.04
C MET A 10 -0.13 -2.77 8.62
N LEU A 11 1.00 -3.46 8.44
CA LEU A 11 1.38 -4.06 7.16
C LEU A 11 1.10 -5.54 7.19
N PHE A 12 0.68 -6.10 6.06
CA PHE A 12 0.61 -7.55 5.90
C PHE A 12 1.98 -8.11 5.51
N MET A 13 2.30 -9.34 5.94
CA MET A 13 3.60 -9.94 5.67
C MET A 13 3.86 -10.06 4.16
N GLY A 14 4.96 -9.48 3.68
CA GLY A 14 5.33 -9.47 2.26
C GLY A 14 4.73 -8.32 1.45
N GLU A 15 3.87 -7.48 2.03
CA GLU A 15 3.38 -6.26 1.39
C GLU A 15 4.54 -5.32 1.03
N GLU A 16 5.53 -5.21 1.91
CA GLU A 16 6.63 -4.26 1.81
C GLU A 16 7.57 -4.52 0.62
N TRP A 17 7.54 -5.71 0.02
CA TRP A 17 8.23 -6.00 -1.24
C TRP A 17 7.26 -6.44 -2.34
N GLY A 18 5.95 -6.38 -2.11
CA GLY A 18 4.94 -6.82 -3.08
C GLY A 18 5.05 -8.31 -3.41
N ALA A 19 5.04 -9.17 -2.38
CA ALA A 19 5.15 -10.62 -2.52
C ALA A 19 4.17 -11.17 -3.55
N SER A 20 4.65 -12.06 -4.42
CA SER A 20 3.83 -12.69 -5.45
C SER A 20 2.93 -13.81 -4.92
N SER A 21 3.28 -14.36 -3.75
CA SER A 21 2.56 -15.46 -3.10
C SER A 21 1.18 -15.02 -2.60
N PRO A 22 0.09 -15.75 -2.91
CA PRO A 22 -1.23 -15.44 -2.37
C PRO A 22 -1.31 -15.75 -0.88
N PHE A 23 -2.27 -15.14 -0.17
CA PHE A 23 -2.63 -15.56 1.19
C PHE A 23 -4.05 -16.14 1.19
N GLN A 24 -4.13 -17.47 1.19
CA GLN A 24 -5.37 -18.25 1.10
C GLN A 24 -5.79 -18.70 2.51
N PHE A 25 -7.07 -18.97 2.70
CA PHE A 25 -7.54 -19.64 3.91
C PHE A 25 -7.13 -21.12 3.85
N PHE A 26 -6.46 -21.63 4.89
CA PHE A 26 -6.08 -23.03 5.03
C PHE A 26 -6.34 -23.54 6.45
N CYS A 27 -6.61 -24.83 6.59
CA CYS A 27 -6.80 -25.51 7.87
C CYS A 27 -6.23 -26.94 7.81
N SER A 28 -6.17 -27.60 8.98
CA SER A 28 -5.68 -28.98 9.10
C SER A 28 -6.51 -29.69 10.17
N HIS A 29 -7.79 -29.93 9.86
CA HIS A 29 -8.70 -30.60 10.78
C HIS A 29 -8.46 -32.11 10.73
N PRO A 30 -8.09 -32.75 11.85
CA PRO A 30 -7.90 -34.20 11.87
C PRO A 30 -9.23 -34.95 11.78
N GLU A 31 -10.35 -34.36 12.22
CA GLU A 31 -11.69 -34.95 12.14
C GLU A 31 -12.31 -34.74 10.74
N PRO A 32 -12.64 -35.82 9.99
CA PRO A 32 -13.16 -35.73 8.62
C PRO A 32 -14.48 -34.96 8.47
N GLU A 33 -15.34 -34.96 9.49
CA GLU A 33 -16.61 -34.25 9.47
C GLU A 33 -16.40 -32.72 9.54
N LEU A 34 -15.51 -32.27 10.43
CA LEU A 34 -15.18 -30.85 10.62
C LEU A 34 -14.46 -30.27 9.40
N ALA A 35 -13.55 -31.08 8.86
CA ALA A 35 -12.92 -30.97 7.56
C ALA A 35 -13.93 -30.68 6.44
N HIS A 36 -14.92 -31.56 6.25
CA HIS A 36 -15.91 -31.43 5.19
C HIS A 36 -16.81 -30.20 5.39
N SER A 37 -17.25 -29.94 6.63
CA SER A 37 -18.05 -28.76 6.96
C SER A 37 -17.31 -27.45 6.65
N THR A 38 -16.00 -27.40 6.90
CA THR A 38 -15.20 -26.21 6.61
C THR A 38 -15.07 -25.98 5.11
N VAL A 39 -14.84 -27.03 4.31
CA VAL A 39 -14.79 -26.93 2.84
C VAL A 39 -16.14 -26.49 2.28
N ALA A 40 -17.23 -27.09 2.73
CA ALA A 40 -18.59 -26.75 2.28
C ALA A 40 -18.96 -25.31 2.63
N GLY A 41 -18.76 -24.91 3.89
CA GLY A 41 -19.07 -23.54 4.34
C GLY A 41 -18.26 -22.47 3.60
N ARG A 42 -16.98 -22.75 3.30
CA ARG A 42 -16.16 -21.83 2.51
C ARG A 42 -16.69 -21.69 1.08
N LYS A 43 -17.05 -22.80 0.42
CA LYS A 43 -17.61 -22.78 -0.93
C LYS A 43 -18.92 -21.99 -1.00
N GLU A 44 -19.77 -22.12 0.01
CA GLU A 44 -21.03 -21.36 0.12
C GLU A 44 -20.77 -19.86 0.32
N GLU A 45 -19.88 -19.49 1.26
CA GLU A 45 -19.51 -18.09 1.52
C GLU A 45 -18.96 -17.38 0.27
N PHE A 46 -18.09 -18.05 -0.51
CA PHE A 46 -17.49 -17.45 -1.71
C PHE A 46 -18.41 -17.48 -2.95
N ALA A 47 -19.38 -18.40 -3.01
CA ALA A 47 -20.40 -18.39 -4.05
C ALA A 47 -21.29 -17.13 -3.96
N GLU A 48 -21.58 -16.64 -2.74
CA GLU A 48 -22.28 -15.36 -2.54
C GLU A 48 -21.48 -14.16 -3.08
N HIS A 49 -20.15 -14.28 -3.17
CA HIS A 49 -19.26 -13.24 -3.69
C HIS A 49 -19.00 -13.37 -5.20
N GLY A 50 -19.71 -14.27 -5.91
CA GLY A 50 -19.64 -14.41 -7.37
C GLY A 50 -18.41 -15.16 -7.90
N TRP A 51 -17.68 -15.86 -7.03
CA TRP A 51 -16.54 -16.69 -7.43
C TRP A 51 -17.03 -18.04 -7.97
N ALA A 52 -16.40 -18.53 -9.05
CA ALA A 52 -16.68 -19.88 -9.52
C ALA A 52 -16.17 -20.89 -8.47
N ALA A 53 -17.00 -21.87 -8.12
CA ALA A 53 -16.69 -22.83 -7.07
C ALA A 53 -15.42 -23.65 -7.33
N ASP A 54 -15.02 -23.79 -8.60
CA ASP A 54 -13.82 -24.49 -9.04
C ASP A 54 -12.52 -23.69 -8.84
N ASP A 55 -12.63 -22.36 -8.70
CA ASP A 55 -11.47 -21.47 -8.46
C ASP A 55 -11.12 -21.36 -6.96
N ILE A 56 -11.94 -21.92 -6.08
CA ILE A 56 -11.75 -21.88 -4.62
C ILE A 56 -10.79 -23.01 -4.21
N PRO A 57 -9.58 -22.68 -3.72
CA PRO A 57 -8.65 -23.69 -3.22
C PRO A 57 -9.24 -24.45 -2.04
N ASP A 58 -9.06 -25.78 -2.02
CA ASP A 58 -9.45 -26.58 -0.85
C ASP A 58 -8.60 -26.15 0.37
N PRO A 59 -9.21 -25.64 1.45
CA PRO A 59 -8.47 -25.19 2.62
C PRO A 59 -7.70 -26.31 3.33
N GLN A 60 -8.07 -27.59 3.12
CA GLN A 60 -7.36 -28.72 3.70
C GLN A 60 -6.30 -29.35 2.80
N ASP A 61 -6.23 -28.96 1.53
CA ASP A 61 -5.14 -29.38 0.67
C ASP A 61 -3.82 -28.77 1.21
N PRO A 62 -2.82 -29.60 1.56
CA PRO A 62 -1.51 -29.09 1.99
C PRO A 62 -0.88 -28.10 1.00
N GLN A 63 -1.20 -28.19 -0.30
CA GLN A 63 -0.74 -27.24 -1.31
C GLN A 63 -1.29 -25.84 -1.12
N THR A 64 -2.50 -25.67 -0.56
CA THR A 64 -3.06 -24.35 -0.23
C THR A 64 -2.18 -23.66 0.81
N PHE A 65 -1.73 -24.38 1.84
CA PHE A 65 -0.73 -23.86 2.79
C PHE A 65 0.63 -23.59 2.13
N GLN A 66 1.14 -24.51 1.29
CA GLN A 66 2.46 -24.30 0.66
C GLN A 66 2.47 -23.06 -0.25
N ARG A 67 1.40 -22.80 -1.00
CA ARG A 67 1.26 -21.61 -1.85
C ARG A 67 1.26 -20.30 -1.06
N CYS A 68 0.88 -20.33 0.22
CA CYS A 68 0.88 -19.17 1.11
C CYS A 68 2.25 -18.82 1.68
N LYS A 69 3.28 -19.64 1.46
CA LYS A 69 4.62 -19.35 1.96
C LYS A 69 5.29 -18.28 1.11
N LEU A 70 5.79 -17.26 1.81
CA LEU A 70 6.55 -16.18 1.20
C LEU A 70 7.82 -16.70 0.52
N ASN A 71 8.04 -16.27 -0.72
CA ASN A 71 9.28 -16.48 -1.43
C ASN A 71 10.27 -15.36 -1.13
N TRP A 72 11.10 -15.56 -0.10
CA TRP A 72 12.06 -14.55 0.38
C TRP A 72 13.12 -14.14 -0.67
N ALA A 73 13.36 -14.94 -1.69
CA ALA A 73 14.29 -14.58 -2.77
C ALA A 73 13.79 -13.37 -3.58
N GLU A 74 12.47 -13.14 -3.62
CA GLU A 74 11.87 -12.01 -4.34
C GLU A 74 12.31 -10.67 -3.75
N ALA A 75 12.33 -10.55 -2.42
CA ALA A 75 12.57 -9.29 -1.71
C ALA A 75 13.90 -8.59 -2.09
N GLY A 76 14.89 -9.35 -2.56
CA GLY A 76 16.19 -8.84 -2.99
C GLY A 76 16.33 -8.59 -4.50
N SER A 77 15.27 -8.78 -5.30
CA SER A 77 15.34 -8.76 -6.76
C SER A 77 14.38 -7.77 -7.43
N GLY A 78 14.77 -7.19 -8.57
CA GLY A 78 13.89 -6.41 -9.46
C GLY A 78 13.05 -5.32 -8.77
N GLU A 79 11.78 -5.23 -9.18
CA GLU A 79 10.82 -4.28 -8.61
C GLU A 79 10.51 -4.56 -7.13
N HIS A 80 10.56 -5.81 -6.68
CA HIS A 80 10.36 -6.16 -5.27
C HIS A 80 11.41 -5.49 -4.38
N ALA A 81 12.68 -5.53 -4.79
CA ALA A 81 13.75 -4.85 -4.05
C ALA A 81 13.60 -3.33 -4.06
N ARG A 82 13.10 -2.77 -5.16
CA ARG A 82 12.81 -1.33 -5.24
C ARG A 82 11.70 -0.94 -4.28
N LEU A 83 10.59 -1.67 -4.28
CA LEU A 83 9.48 -1.46 -3.34
C LEU A 83 9.93 -1.63 -1.90
N HIS A 84 10.75 -2.65 -1.62
CA HIS A 84 11.30 -2.89 -0.29
C HIS A 84 12.15 -1.74 0.23
N ARG A 85 13.04 -1.18 -0.61
CA ARG A 85 13.79 0.03 -0.26
C ARG A 85 12.86 1.21 0.00
N PHE A 86 11.86 1.41 -0.86
CA PHE A 86 10.90 2.50 -0.71
C PHE A 86 10.10 2.41 0.59
N TYR A 87 9.64 1.22 0.99
CA TYR A 87 8.99 0.99 2.28
C TYR A 87 9.92 1.31 3.45
N ARG A 88 11.20 0.89 3.37
CA ARG A 88 12.20 1.22 4.41
C ARG A 88 12.43 2.72 4.54
N ASP A 89 12.54 3.43 3.41
CA ASP A 89 12.73 4.87 3.39
C ASP A 89 11.48 5.59 3.97
N LEU A 90 10.27 5.14 3.62
CA LEU A 90 9.03 5.66 4.21
C LEU A 90 8.93 5.42 5.72
N ILE A 91 9.31 4.24 6.20
CA ILE A 91 9.29 3.92 7.64
C ILE A 91 10.34 4.77 8.37
N ALA A 92 11.54 4.91 7.80
CA ALA A 92 12.58 5.76 8.37
C ALA A 92 12.13 7.23 8.41
N LEU A 93 11.49 7.71 7.34
CA LEU A 93 10.93 9.06 7.29
C LEU A 93 9.86 9.26 8.36
N ARG A 94 8.89 8.33 8.47
CA ARG A 94 7.86 8.37 9.52
C ARG A 94 8.45 8.41 10.93
N HIS A 95 9.55 7.70 11.15
CA HIS A 95 10.20 7.63 12.45
C HIS A 95 10.97 8.91 12.79
N ASN A 96 11.63 9.52 11.81
CA ASN A 96 12.56 10.64 12.02
C ASN A 96 11.91 12.01 11.84
N GLU A 97 10.79 12.12 11.11
CA GLU A 97 10.08 13.38 10.89
C GLU A 97 8.97 13.57 11.93
N ALA A 98 9.12 14.59 12.79
CA ALA A 98 8.14 14.92 13.82
C ALA A 98 6.74 15.17 13.24
N ASP A 99 6.66 15.82 12.09
CA ASP A 99 5.40 16.12 11.39
C ASP A 99 4.66 14.84 10.95
N LEU A 100 5.37 13.76 10.58
CA LEU A 100 4.75 12.47 10.27
C LEU A 100 4.43 11.64 11.51
N ALA A 101 5.12 11.89 12.63
CA ALA A 101 4.86 11.26 13.91
C ALA A 101 3.68 11.89 14.69
N ASP A 102 3.22 13.08 14.28
CA ASP A 102 2.11 13.81 14.92
C ASP A 102 0.79 13.02 14.89
N PRO A 103 0.25 12.54 16.04
CA PRO A 103 -0.96 11.71 16.05
C PRO A 103 -2.26 12.52 15.90
N TRP A 104 -2.21 13.86 15.91
CA TRP A 104 -3.41 14.69 15.99
C TRP A 104 -4.10 14.84 14.62
N LEU A 105 -5.35 14.36 14.53
CA LEU A 105 -6.14 14.41 13.30
C LEU A 105 -6.50 15.83 12.88
N ASP A 106 -6.65 16.77 13.82
CA ASP A 106 -7.00 18.16 13.50
C ASP A 106 -5.86 18.90 12.76
N HIS A 107 -4.63 18.36 12.78
CA HIS A 107 -3.48 18.88 12.03
C HIS A 107 -3.33 18.26 10.64
N LEU A 108 -4.13 17.23 10.32
CA LEU A 108 -4.17 16.61 9.01
C LEU A 108 -5.07 17.43 8.08
N MET A 109 -4.53 17.88 6.96
CA MET A 109 -5.33 18.42 5.85
C MET A 109 -5.26 17.51 4.64
N VAL A 110 -6.37 17.39 3.92
CA VAL A 110 -6.44 16.61 2.69
C VAL A 110 -7.10 17.44 1.59
N ASP A 111 -6.38 17.62 0.49
CA ASP A 111 -6.89 18.22 -0.75
C ASP A 111 -6.97 17.11 -1.82
N TYR A 112 -7.96 17.16 -2.71
CA TYR A 112 -8.08 16.18 -3.79
C TYR A 112 -8.87 16.72 -5.00
N ASP A 113 -8.71 16.05 -6.14
CA ASP A 113 -9.54 16.22 -7.32
C ASP A 113 -9.92 14.84 -7.87
N GLU A 114 -11.22 14.53 -7.87
CA GLU A 114 -11.73 13.24 -8.37
C GLU A 114 -11.59 13.08 -9.88
N GLN A 115 -11.72 14.17 -10.65
CA GLN A 115 -11.65 14.14 -12.10
C GLN A 115 -10.20 13.94 -12.56
N GLN A 116 -9.27 14.65 -11.92
CA GLN A 116 -7.84 14.53 -12.20
C GLN A 116 -7.15 13.41 -11.40
N ARG A 117 -7.90 12.74 -10.51
CA ARG A 117 -7.49 11.58 -9.70
C ARG A 117 -6.22 11.81 -8.88
N TRP A 118 -6.06 12.97 -8.26
CA TRP A 118 -4.96 13.22 -7.32
C TRP A 118 -5.46 13.48 -5.91
N VAL A 119 -4.61 13.19 -4.93
CA VAL A 119 -4.83 13.48 -3.51
C VAL A 119 -3.54 13.99 -2.89
N VAL A 120 -3.66 14.98 -2.00
CA VAL A 120 -2.56 15.54 -1.21
C VAL A 120 -2.91 15.41 0.26
N MET A 121 -2.03 14.79 1.02
CA MET A 121 -2.09 14.74 2.48
C MET A 121 -1.05 15.69 3.06
N ARG A 122 -1.45 16.67 3.86
CA ARG A 122 -0.55 17.62 4.52
C ARG A 122 -0.42 17.28 6.00
N ARG A 123 0.83 17.22 6.45
CA ARG A 123 1.25 16.89 7.82
C ARG A 123 2.34 17.89 8.19
N GLY A 124 2.00 18.94 8.94
CA GLY A 124 2.93 20.04 9.20
C GLY A 124 3.49 20.64 7.90
N GLN A 125 4.81 20.62 7.74
CA GLN A 125 5.49 21.09 6.53
C GLN A 125 5.54 20.06 5.40
N LEU A 126 5.19 18.80 5.67
CA LEU A 126 5.25 17.72 4.68
C LEU A 126 3.94 17.58 3.91
N MET A 127 4.06 17.42 2.61
CA MET A 127 2.97 17.22 1.67
C MET A 127 3.20 15.91 0.92
N ILE A 128 2.28 14.96 1.09
CA ILE A 128 2.30 13.67 0.40
C ILE A 128 1.32 13.76 -0.76
N ALA A 129 1.83 14.02 -1.96
CA ALA A 129 1.06 14.08 -3.19
C ALA A 129 1.03 12.71 -3.88
N CYS A 130 -0.14 12.28 -4.32
CA CYS A 130 -0.34 11.01 -5.00
C CYS A 130 -1.17 11.23 -6.27
N ASN A 131 -0.69 10.67 -7.39
CA ASN A 131 -1.46 10.49 -8.62
C ASN A 131 -2.04 9.08 -8.63
N LEU A 132 -3.37 8.97 -8.63
CA LEU A 132 -4.12 7.72 -8.68
C LEU A 132 -4.65 7.42 -10.09
N GLY A 133 -4.31 8.26 -11.06
CA GLY A 133 -4.65 8.14 -12.47
C GLY A 133 -3.63 7.33 -13.28
N ALA A 134 -4.07 6.90 -14.47
CA ALA A 134 -3.26 6.17 -15.44
C ALA A 134 -2.40 7.08 -16.33
N GLU A 135 -2.57 8.41 -16.20
CA GLU A 135 -1.85 9.42 -16.98
C GLU A 135 -1.13 10.38 -16.03
N PRO A 136 -0.04 11.06 -16.48
CA PRO A 136 0.59 12.11 -15.71
C PRO A 136 -0.40 13.23 -15.34
N THR A 137 -0.23 13.80 -14.15
CA THR A 137 -1.10 14.88 -13.66
C THR A 137 -0.33 15.92 -12.85
N CYS A 138 -0.76 17.17 -12.92
CA CYS A 138 -0.19 18.27 -12.15
C CYS A 138 -0.94 18.43 -10.83
N VAL A 139 -0.25 18.18 -9.72
CA VAL A 139 -0.80 18.36 -8.38
C VAL A 139 -0.43 19.75 -7.86
N PRO A 140 -1.37 20.54 -7.27
CA PRO A 140 -1.14 21.94 -6.88
C PRO A 140 -0.34 22.07 -5.56
N VAL A 141 0.84 21.45 -5.53
CA VAL A 141 1.83 21.57 -4.46
C VAL A 141 3.23 21.69 -5.06
N SER A 142 4.11 22.42 -4.38
CA SER A 142 5.53 22.52 -4.71
C SER A 142 6.35 22.63 -3.44
N GLY A 143 7.63 22.29 -3.51
CA GLY A 143 8.54 22.30 -2.37
C GLY A 143 9.83 21.55 -2.65
N GLU A 144 10.60 21.32 -1.60
CA GLU A 144 11.80 20.47 -1.66
C GLU A 144 11.39 18.99 -1.73
N LEU A 145 12.00 18.23 -2.65
CA LEU A 145 11.76 16.79 -2.75
C LEU A 145 12.38 16.03 -1.58
N VAL A 146 11.55 15.32 -0.81
CA VAL A 146 11.99 14.48 0.32
C VAL A 146 12.11 13.02 -0.11
N LEU A 147 11.07 12.49 -0.76
CA LEU A 147 11.03 11.11 -1.24
C LEU A 147 10.03 11.01 -2.39
N ALA A 148 10.31 10.21 -3.42
CA ALA A 148 9.33 9.92 -4.46
C ALA A 148 9.48 8.51 -5.01
N TRP A 149 8.37 7.98 -5.53
CA TRP A 149 8.39 6.69 -6.24
C TRP A 149 9.05 6.88 -7.60
N GLU A 150 8.45 7.70 -8.47
CA GLU A 150 9.07 8.20 -9.70
C GLU A 150 9.56 9.63 -9.53
N SER A 151 10.61 10.02 -10.25
CA SER A 151 11.11 11.40 -10.21
C SER A 151 10.05 12.38 -10.73
N PRO A 152 9.55 13.31 -9.90
CA PRO A 152 8.53 14.26 -10.32
C PRO A 152 9.16 15.47 -11.03
N ILE A 153 8.34 16.24 -11.76
CA ILE A 153 8.73 17.56 -12.29
C ILE A 153 8.14 18.63 -11.35
N ILE A 154 9.00 19.25 -10.55
CA ILE A 154 8.60 20.27 -9.57
C ILE A 154 8.70 21.65 -10.23
N GLY A 155 7.58 22.33 -10.39
CA GLY A 155 7.49 23.73 -10.80
C GLY A 155 7.20 24.65 -9.62
N ASP A 156 6.99 25.95 -9.86
CA ASP A 156 6.85 26.94 -8.79
C ASP A 156 5.62 26.72 -7.89
N ASN A 157 4.50 26.31 -8.48
CA ASN A 157 3.21 26.16 -7.78
C ASN A 157 2.58 24.77 -7.90
N SER A 158 3.23 23.85 -8.63
CA SER A 158 2.68 22.53 -8.92
C SER A 158 3.79 21.52 -9.16
N THR A 159 3.47 20.26 -8.91
CA THR A 159 4.36 19.12 -9.14
C THR A 159 3.66 18.14 -10.08
N GLU A 160 4.29 17.87 -11.22
CA GLU A 160 3.83 16.86 -12.15
C GLU A 160 4.27 15.47 -11.65
N LEU A 161 3.30 14.58 -11.50
CA LEU A 161 3.51 13.19 -11.09
C LEU A 161 3.16 12.26 -12.24
N ALA A 162 4.03 11.28 -12.49
CA ALA A 162 3.74 10.16 -13.39
C ALA A 162 2.50 9.37 -12.92
N ALA A 163 1.95 8.56 -13.84
CA ALA A 163 0.84 7.66 -13.54
C ALA A 163 1.15 6.76 -12.33
N TYR A 164 0.15 6.57 -11.45
CA TYR A 164 0.26 5.74 -10.24
C TYR A 164 1.50 6.02 -9.38
N SER A 165 1.93 7.28 -9.31
CA SER A 165 3.12 7.70 -8.57
C SER A 165 2.79 8.58 -7.38
N LEU A 166 3.79 8.80 -6.54
CA LEU A 166 3.70 9.69 -5.38
C LEU A 166 5.01 10.43 -5.16
N ALA A 167 4.90 11.60 -4.55
CA ALA A 167 6.01 12.38 -4.04
C ALA A 167 5.68 12.94 -2.66
N ILE A 168 6.68 12.97 -1.79
CA ILE A 168 6.68 13.66 -0.51
C ILE A 168 7.55 14.90 -0.68
N LEU A 169 6.94 16.05 -0.46
CA LEU A 169 7.56 17.36 -0.59
C LEU A 169 7.55 18.06 0.77
N ARG A 170 8.60 18.83 1.06
CA ARG A 170 8.61 19.77 2.17
C ARG A 170 8.27 21.16 1.65
N ALA A 171 7.26 21.80 2.23
CA ALA A 171 6.92 23.18 1.91
C ALA A 171 8.15 24.06 2.13
N ALA A 172 8.45 24.95 1.17
CA ALA A 172 9.48 25.95 1.36
C ALA A 172 9.08 26.84 2.56
N GLU A 173 10.02 27.12 3.46
CA GLU A 173 9.76 28.08 4.54
C GLU A 173 9.35 29.43 3.90
N PRO A 174 8.30 30.09 4.41
CA PRO A 174 8.02 31.45 3.99
C PRO A 174 9.24 32.31 4.36
N ALA A 175 9.78 33.01 3.37
CA ALA A 175 10.89 33.95 3.53
C ALA A 175 10.57 35.10 4.50
#